data_AF-A0A2M9PDV7-F1
#
_entry.id   AF-A0A2M9PDV7-F1
#
_cell.length_a   1.000
_cell.length_b   1.000
_cell.length_c   1.000
_cell.angle_alpha   90.00
_cell.angle_beta   90.00
_cell.angle_gamma   90.00
#
_symmetry.space_group_name_H-M   'P 1'
#
loop_
_entity.id
_entity.type
_entity.pdbx_description
1 polymer ?
#
loop_
_entity_poly.entity_id
_entity_poly.type
_entity_poly.pdbx_seq_one_letter_code
_entity_poly.pdbx_strand_id
1 'polypeptide(L)'
;METEIVTRGTHLGGMSFGTFLFDMIFIVIFVMWIWLAITVMLDLFRRHDVSGLAKVLWVGFIVILPYLGVFAYLLTQSGGMAERNAERMSQARDELRRVVGFSVADELTKLEALKAEGKISDAEYATLRARLV
;
A
#
# COMPACT_ATOMS: atom_id res chain seq x y z
N MET A 1 25.02 37.00 60.34
CA MET A 1 25.26 37.32 58.93
C MET A 1 26.01 36.17 58.22
N GLU A 2 25.82 34.91 58.66
CA GLU A 2 26.52 33.74 58.11
C GLU A 2 25.57 32.59 57.71
N THR A 3 24.27 32.73 57.96
CA THR A 3 23.27 31.67 57.73
C THR A 3 22.64 31.72 56.33
N GLU A 4 22.99 32.69 55.48
CA GLU A 4 22.43 32.85 54.13
C GLU A 4 23.23 32.14 53.02
N ILE A 5 24.43 31.65 53.30
CA ILE A 5 25.34 31.12 52.26
C ILE A 5 25.10 29.63 51.97
N VAL A 6 24.42 28.90 52.85
CA VAL A 6 24.21 27.44 52.70
C VAL A 6 23.02 27.09 51.79
N THR A 7 22.12 28.02 51.51
CA THR A 7 20.88 27.74 50.75
C THR A 7 21.02 27.92 49.23
N ARG A 8 22.20 28.31 48.72
CA ARG A 8 22.49 28.40 47.27
C ARG A 8 23.10 27.11 46.68
N GLY A 9 22.73 25.95 47.21
CA GLY A 9 23.35 24.65 46.88
C GLY A 9 22.44 23.62 46.20
N THR A 10 21.27 24.00 45.69
CA THR A 10 20.29 23.06 45.09
C THR A 10 19.55 23.84 43.99
N HIS A 11 19.71 23.63 42.69
CA HIS A 11 19.63 22.39 41.93
C HIS A 11 20.56 22.49 40.71
N LEU A 12 21.77 21.92 40.79
CA LEU A 12 22.46 21.49 39.57
C LEU A 12 21.71 20.24 39.11
N GLY A 13 20.75 20.43 38.19
CA GLY A 13 19.79 19.43 37.76
C GLY A 13 20.45 18.11 37.38
N GLY A 14 20.47 17.17 38.32
CA GLY A 14 20.77 15.78 38.01
C GLY A 14 19.64 15.26 37.15
N MET A 15 19.90 15.06 35.85
CA MET A 15 18.98 14.33 34.99
C MET A 15 18.75 12.96 35.63
N SER A 16 17.52 12.72 36.07
CA SER A 16 17.12 11.39 36.53
C SER A 16 17.22 10.43 35.35
N PHE A 17 17.59 9.18 35.59
CA PHE A 17 17.60 8.16 34.54
C PHE A 17 16.26 8.10 33.79
N GLY A 18 15.15 8.35 34.49
CA GLY A 18 13.82 8.44 33.90
C GLY A 18 13.65 9.61 32.93
N THR A 19 14.20 10.79 33.23
CA THR A 19 14.13 11.94 32.31
C THR A 19 14.99 11.71 31.08
N PHE A 20 16.18 11.11 31.26
CA PHE A 20 17.04 10.73 30.14
C PHE A 20 16.38 9.73 29.18
N LEU A 21 15.74 8.67 29.71
CA LEU A 21 15.01 7.71 28.89
C LEU A 21 13.80 8.35 28.17
N PHE A 22 13.07 9.22 28.87
CA PHE A 22 11.95 9.94 28.29
C PHE A 22 12.40 10.84 27.13
N ASP A 23 13.47 11.61 27.31
CA ASP A 23 14.02 12.49 26.28
C ASP A 23 14.54 11.68 25.07
N MET A 24 15.18 10.52 25.31
CA MET A 24 15.61 9.61 24.25
C MET A 24 14.42 9.11 23.40
N ILE A 25 13.34 8.66 24.04
CA ILE A 25 12.12 8.21 23.36
C ILE A 25 11.49 9.39 22.59
N PHE A 26 11.43 10.57 23.22
CA PHE A 26 10.88 11.76 22.60
C PHE A 26 11.63 12.14 21.32
N ILE A 27 12.96 12.07 21.32
CA ILE A 27 13.77 12.33 20.13
C ILE A 27 13.48 11.32 19.02
N VAL A 28 13.37 10.02 19.34
CA VAL A 28 13.02 8.99 18.34
C VAL A 28 11.65 9.25 17.73
N ILE A 29 10.66 9.56 18.56
CA ILE A 29 9.30 9.92 18.16
C ILE A 29 9.31 11.16 17.24
N PHE A 30 10.08 12.19 17.60
CA PHE A 30 10.22 13.41 16.82
C PHE A 30 10.88 13.18 15.45
N VAL A 31 11.99 12.41 15.41
CA VAL A 31 12.65 12.04 14.15
C VAL A 31 11.71 11.21 13.26
N MET A 32 10.98 10.26 13.84
CA MET A 32 9.95 9.48 13.15
C MET A 32 8.85 10.38 12.58
N TRP A 33 8.43 11.41 13.31
CA TRP A 33 7.45 12.38 12.80
C TRP A 33 7.98 13.14 11.59
N ILE A 34 9.20 13.68 11.63
CA ILE A 34 9.81 14.39 10.49
C ILE A 34 9.88 13.44 9.28
N TRP A 35 10.33 12.21 9.50
CA TRP A 35 10.45 11.22 8.44
C TRP A 35 9.09 10.89 7.78
N LEU A 36 8.04 10.71 8.59
CA LEU A 36 6.67 10.50 8.11
C LEU A 36 6.14 11.73 7.37
N ALA A 37 6.36 12.93 7.91
CA ALA A 37 5.91 14.18 7.30
C ALA A 37 6.53 14.37 5.90
N ILE A 38 7.84 14.14 5.76
CA ILE A 38 8.53 14.19 4.46
C ILE A 38 7.95 13.12 3.51
N THR A 39 7.81 11.88 3.98
CA THR A 39 7.32 10.76 3.16
C THR A 39 5.91 11.03 2.63
N VAL A 40 4.99 11.47 3.50
CA VAL A 40 3.62 11.84 3.15
C VAL A 40 3.61 13.04 2.21
N MET A 41 4.45 14.05 2.46
CA MET A 41 4.52 15.23 1.63
C MET A 41 5.03 14.90 0.21
N LEU A 42 6.06 14.05 0.08
CA LEU A 42 6.53 13.56 -1.22
C LEU A 42 5.45 12.77 -1.97
N ASP A 43 4.72 11.90 -1.27
CA ASP A 43 3.62 11.14 -1.86
C ASP A 43 2.48 12.07 -2.34
N LEU A 44 2.10 13.05 -1.52
CA LEU A 44 1.09 14.07 -1.84
C LEU A 44 1.49 14.91 -3.04
N PHE A 45 2.78 15.28 -3.19
CA PHE A 45 3.26 16.02 -4.34
C PHE A 45 3.30 15.18 -5.62
N ARG A 46 3.63 13.88 -5.53
CA ARG A 46 3.61 12.93 -6.65
C ARG A 46 2.20 12.66 -7.19
N ARG A 47 1.19 12.81 -6.34
CA ARG A 47 -0.23 12.68 -6.70
C ARG A 47 -0.67 13.91 -7.53
N HIS A 48 -0.90 13.69 -8.83
CA HIS A 48 -1.36 14.72 -9.78
C HIS A 48 -2.90 14.89 -9.77
N ASP A 49 -3.63 13.98 -9.12
CA ASP A 49 -5.08 14.00 -8.92
C ASP A 49 -5.54 14.97 -7.82
N VAL A 50 -4.62 15.53 -7.03
CA VAL A 50 -4.92 16.44 -5.91
C VAL A 50 -4.66 17.89 -6.29
N SER A 51 -5.64 18.76 -6.07
CA SER A 51 -5.52 20.21 -6.35
C SER A 51 -4.45 20.87 -5.49
N GLY A 52 -3.79 21.92 -6.01
CA GLY A 52 -2.73 22.64 -5.30
C GLY A 52 -3.18 23.20 -3.94
N LEU A 53 -4.41 23.71 -3.85
CA LEU A 53 -4.98 24.22 -2.60
C LEU A 53 -5.16 23.11 -1.56
N ALA A 54 -5.62 21.93 -1.96
CA ALA A 54 -5.73 20.78 -1.07
C ALA A 54 -4.36 20.37 -0.53
N LYS A 55 -3.29 20.43 -1.35
CA LYS A 55 -1.92 20.16 -0.90
C LYS A 55 -1.49 21.12 0.21
N VAL A 56 -1.75 22.42 0.05
CA VAL A 56 -1.38 23.45 1.04
C VAL A 56 -2.10 23.23 2.38
N LEU A 57 -3.42 22.99 2.33
CA LEU A 57 -4.20 22.68 3.53
C LEU A 57 -3.67 21.44 4.26
N TRP A 58 -3.28 20.42 3.50
CA TRP A 58 -2.78 19.18 4.08
C TRP A 58 -1.43 19.32 4.75
N VAL A 59 -0.52 20.07 4.13
CA VAL A 59 0.77 20.41 4.75
C VAL A 59 0.54 21.17 6.06
N GLY A 60 -0.35 22.17 6.06
CA GLY A 60 -0.71 22.89 7.29
C GLY A 60 -1.28 21.97 8.38
N PHE A 61 -2.15 21.03 8.00
CA PHE A 61 -2.75 20.08 8.92
C PHE A 61 -1.72 19.14 9.56
N ILE A 62 -0.74 18.64 8.80
CA ILE A 62 0.35 17.78 9.32
C ILE A 62 1.28 18.54 10.27
N VAL A 63 1.51 19.84 10.01
CA VAL A 63 2.36 20.68 10.88
C VAL A 63 1.68 20.96 12.21
N ILE A 64 0.38 21.28 12.21
CA ILE A 64 -0.36 21.61 13.43
C ILE A 64 -0.70 20.34 14.22
N LEU A 65 -1.03 19.23 13.54
CA LEU A 65 -1.37 17.95 14.15
C LEU A 65 -0.51 16.82 13.55
N PRO A 66 0.74 16.65 14.03
CA PRO A 66 1.72 15.67 13.57
C PRO A 66 1.19 14.30 13.14
N TYR A 67 0.78 13.49 14.11
CA TYR A 67 0.36 12.11 13.87
C TYR A 67 -1.06 12.03 13.30
N LEU A 68 -1.95 12.93 13.71
CA LEU A 68 -3.32 12.98 13.20
C LEU A 68 -3.34 13.35 11.72
N GLY A 69 -2.46 14.23 11.26
CA GLY A 69 -2.32 14.59 9.86
C GLY A 69 -1.87 13.43 8.99
N VAL A 70 -0.90 12.65 9.48
CA VAL A 70 -0.44 11.43 8.80
C VAL A 70 -1.56 10.38 8.76
N PHE A 71 -2.25 10.11 9.87
CA PHE A 71 -3.34 9.13 9.89
C PHE A 71 -4.54 9.57 9.05
N ALA A 72 -4.93 10.84 9.11
CA ALA A 72 -5.98 11.38 8.27
C ALA A 72 -5.59 11.26 6.79
N TYR A 73 -4.34 11.59 6.41
CA TYR A 73 -3.86 11.39 5.04
C TYR A 73 -3.99 9.94 4.61
N LEU A 74 -3.54 9.00 5.44
CA LEU A 74 -3.64 7.58 5.10
C LEU A 74 -5.09 7.14 4.95
N LEU A 75 -6.01 7.62 5.78
CA LEU A 75 -7.44 7.30 5.66
C LEU A 75 -8.06 7.89 4.39
N THR A 76 -7.91 9.19 4.14
CA THR A 76 -8.53 9.88 3.00
C THR A 76 -7.86 9.52 1.67
N GLN A 77 -6.56 9.28 1.70
CA GLN A 77 -5.73 9.07 0.52
C GLN A 77 -5.27 7.61 0.32
N SER A 78 -5.75 6.66 1.16
CA SER A 78 -5.71 5.22 0.88
C SER A 78 -6.38 4.84 -0.44
N GLY A 79 -7.23 5.74 -0.93
CA GLY A 79 -8.01 5.67 -2.16
C GLY A 79 -7.17 5.38 -3.38
N GLY A 80 -7.22 4.10 -3.78
CA GLY A 80 -6.81 3.62 -5.08
C GLY A 80 -6.25 2.20 -5.06
N MET A 81 -5.80 1.68 -3.92
CA MET A 81 -5.37 0.27 -3.86
C MET A 81 -6.56 -0.69 -3.99
N ALA A 82 -7.68 -0.41 -3.30
CA ALA A 82 -8.87 -1.26 -3.38
C ALA A 82 -9.53 -1.22 -4.78
N GLU A 83 -9.72 -0.01 -5.34
CA GLU A 83 -10.32 0.20 -6.66
C GLU A 83 -9.45 -0.41 -7.79
N ARG A 84 -8.14 -0.12 -7.79
CA ARG A 84 -7.23 -0.64 -8.82
C ARG A 84 -6.96 -2.13 -8.68
N ASN A 85 -7.06 -2.70 -7.48
CA ASN A 85 -6.92 -4.15 -7.32
C ASN A 85 -8.15 -4.88 -7.85
N ALA A 86 -9.35 -4.31 -7.70
CA ALA A 86 -10.56 -4.83 -8.33
C ALA A 86 -10.49 -4.76 -9.87
N GLU A 87 -10.08 -3.62 -10.43
CA GLU A 87 -9.94 -3.45 -11.89
C GLU A 87 -8.81 -4.30 -12.50
N ARG A 88 -7.66 -4.41 -11.82
CA ARG A 88 -6.56 -5.29 -12.29
C ARG A 88 -6.94 -6.76 -12.21
N MET A 89 -7.71 -7.14 -11.20
CA MET A 89 -8.17 -8.52 -11.04
C MET A 89 -9.26 -8.88 -12.06
N SER A 90 -10.11 -7.93 -12.46
CA SER A 90 -11.06 -8.15 -13.56
C SER A 90 -10.34 -8.25 -14.91
N GLN A 91 -9.39 -7.34 -15.19
CA GLN A 91 -8.61 -7.37 -16.42
C GLN A 91 -7.79 -8.67 -16.58
N ALA A 92 -7.14 -9.13 -15.50
CA ALA A 92 -6.39 -10.39 -15.51
C ALA A 92 -7.30 -11.61 -15.72
N ARG A 93 -8.53 -11.59 -15.19
CA ARG A 93 -9.51 -12.66 -15.41
C ARG A 93 -10.02 -12.69 -16.84
N ASP A 94 -10.28 -11.53 -17.44
CA ASP A 94 -10.77 -11.43 -18.83
C ASP A 94 -9.70 -11.84 -19.84
N GLU A 95 -8.44 -11.47 -19.60
CA GLU A 95 -7.31 -11.88 -20.44
C GLU A 95 -7.09 -13.39 -20.38
N LEU A 96 -7.11 -13.97 -19.17
CA LEU A 96 -7.01 -15.42 -18.98
C LEU A 96 -8.18 -16.15 -19.67
N ARG A 97 -9.41 -15.63 -19.56
CA ARG A 97 -10.59 -16.22 -20.21
C ARG A 97 -10.49 -16.18 -21.74
N ARG A 98 -9.93 -15.12 -22.33
CA ARG A 98 -9.70 -15.06 -23.78
C ARG A 98 -8.62 -16.05 -24.22
N VAL A 99 -7.48 -16.09 -23.53
CA VAL A 99 -6.38 -17.00 -23.88
C VAL A 99 -6.82 -18.47 -23.77
N VAL A 100 -7.52 -18.82 -22.68
CA VAL A 100 -8.07 -20.18 -22.51
C VAL A 100 -9.14 -20.47 -23.58
N GLY A 101 -10.02 -19.50 -23.90
CA GLY A 101 -11.02 -19.66 -24.95
C GLY A 101 -10.44 -19.90 -26.34
N PHE A 102 -9.37 -19.18 -26.71
CA PHE A 102 -8.63 -19.43 -27.95
C PHE A 102 -7.94 -20.81 -27.94
N SER A 103 -7.30 -21.19 -26.82
CA SER A 103 -6.66 -22.52 -26.69
C SER A 103 -7.64 -23.67 -26.87
N VAL A 104 -8.83 -23.57 -26.27
CA VAL A 104 -9.89 -24.58 -26.39
C VAL A 104 -10.40 -24.68 -27.83
N ALA A 105 -10.55 -23.55 -28.54
CA ALA A 105 -10.96 -23.54 -29.95
C ALA A 105 -9.90 -24.17 -30.87
N ASP A 106 -8.61 -23.89 -30.63
CA ASP A 106 -7.51 -24.49 -31.36
C ASP A 106 -7.39 -26.00 -31.10
N GLU A 107 -7.61 -26.44 -29.85
CA GLU A 107 -7.64 -27.86 -29.48
C GLU A 107 -8.84 -28.58 -30.12
N LEU A 108 -10.01 -27.95 -30.18
CA LEU A 108 -11.17 -28.50 -30.89
C LEU A 108 -10.88 -28.67 -32.39
N THR A 109 -10.23 -27.68 -33.01
CA THR A 109 -9.86 -27.71 -34.43
C THR A 109 -8.89 -28.85 -34.73
N LYS A 110 -7.88 -29.07 -33.86
CA LYS A 110 -6.97 -30.22 -33.97
C LYS A 110 -7.69 -31.55 -33.77
N LEU A 111 -8.63 -31.61 -32.83
CA LEU A 111 -9.42 -32.81 -32.57
C LEU A 111 -10.31 -33.18 -33.77
N GLU A 112 -10.90 -32.19 -34.44
CA GLU A 112 -11.66 -32.40 -35.69
C GLU A 112 -10.77 -32.88 -36.84
N ALA A 113 -9.57 -32.34 -36.99
CA ALA A 113 -8.61 -32.79 -37.99
C ALA A 113 -8.20 -34.27 -37.77
N LEU A 114 -7.92 -34.67 -36.53
CA LEU A 114 -7.60 -36.06 -36.19
C LEU A 114 -8.74 -37.03 -36.52
N LYS A 115 -9.99 -36.59 -36.33
CA LYS A 115 -11.18 -37.37 -36.71
C LYS A 115 -11.29 -37.48 -38.24
N ALA A 116 -11.12 -36.38 -38.97
CA ALA A 116 -11.19 -36.35 -40.43
C ALA A 116 -10.11 -37.22 -41.09
N GLU A 117 -8.93 -37.30 -40.48
CA GLU A 117 -7.84 -38.19 -40.90
C GLU A 117 -8.06 -39.67 -40.54
N GLY A 118 -9.14 -39.99 -39.81
CA GLY A 118 -9.44 -41.35 -39.37
C GLY A 118 -8.48 -41.90 -38.31
N LYS A 119 -7.73 -41.03 -37.64
CA LYS A 119 -6.74 -41.41 -36.60
C LYS A 119 -7.39 -41.73 -35.25
N ILE A 120 -8.64 -41.33 -35.04
CA ILE A 120 -9.43 -41.57 -33.82
C ILE A 120 -10.85 -42.01 -34.19
N SER A 121 -11.45 -42.86 -33.36
CA SER A 121 -12.84 -43.33 -33.53
C SER A 121 -13.87 -42.31 -33.03
N ASP A 122 -15.14 -42.47 -33.44
CA ASP A 122 -16.24 -41.60 -33.00
C ASP A 122 -16.45 -41.60 -31.48
N ALA A 123 -16.25 -42.75 -30.83
CA ALA A 123 -16.36 -42.90 -29.38
C ALA A 123 -15.22 -42.16 -28.64
N GLU A 124 -14.00 -42.21 -29.19
CA GLU A 124 -12.84 -41.50 -28.64
C GLU A 124 -12.96 -39.99 -28.84
N TYR A 125 -13.43 -39.55 -30.02
CA TYR A 125 -13.70 -38.14 -30.29
C TYR A 125 -14.72 -37.55 -29.32
N ALA A 126 -15.84 -38.24 -29.07
CA ALA A 126 -16.87 -37.80 -28.14
C ALA A 126 -16.32 -37.65 -26.71
N THR A 127 -15.47 -38.59 -26.28
CA THR A 127 -14.83 -38.59 -24.96
C THR A 127 -13.84 -37.43 -24.80
N LEU A 128 -13.03 -37.16 -25.83
CA LEU A 128 -12.04 -36.09 -25.82
C LEU A 128 -12.69 -34.70 -25.90
N ARG A 129 -13.73 -34.55 -26.73
CA ARG A 129 -14.50 -33.30 -26.83
C ARG A 129 -15.18 -32.93 -25.51
N ALA A 130 -15.71 -33.92 -24.78
CA ALA A 130 -16.34 -33.71 -23.48
C ALA A 130 -15.35 -33.29 -22.37
N ARG A 131 -14.04 -33.41 -22.58
CA ARG A 131 -13.02 -32.91 -21.64
C ARG A 131 -12.58 -31.47 -21.93
N LEU A 132 -12.83 -30.98 -23.14
CA LEU A 132 -12.40 -29.66 -23.61
C LEU A 132 -13.48 -28.58 -23.43
N VAL A 133 -14.73 -28.98 -23.17
CA VAL A 133 -15.92 -28.13 -23.02
C VAL A 133 -16.48 -28.30 -21.61
#